data_AF-A0AAV0S9S9-F1
#
_entry.id   AF-A0AAV0S9S9-F1
#
_cell.length_a   1.000
_cell.length_b   1.000
_cell.length_c   1.000
_cell.angle_alpha   90.00
_cell.angle_beta   90.00
_cell.angle_gamma   90.00
#
_symmetry.space_group_name_H-M   'P 1'
#
loop_
_entity.id
_entity.type
_entity.pdbx_description
1 polymer ?
#
loop_
_entity_poly.entity_id
_entity_poly.type
_entity_poly.pdbx_seq_one_letter_code
_entity_poly.pdbx_strand_id
1 'polypeptide(L)'
;MQLHTDTWCSSGGLTVDGNLISTGGFQGGANTVRHLDNCPKSVWREYPSALAAPRWYSTQAQLADGRMIVIGGRAAQSFEYIPQQEGTSNTKPFFFDFLQQTTDPDENNLYPFVFLSPDKNVFVFANNRSVLLNPNTNAVVKEFPVLPGGHRNYPASGMAVLLPLEVKTEDPNEVPDAEVLVCGGSAHIDSYTLASKNMFYEALQDCGRLKITRPNPNWRRELMPTSRVMGDMVIIGKVLIAGSNTNNGYIYDAMYPTELRVEKFSPPYFSPSRADKKPKIVDGGCPKTMTYGQQVTIKIELNEKKVFLKNFKVTMYVPAFTTHGVAMNQRLVKLLVKDAVNVGEGRYDVTCMAPPSSAVAPEGYFMLSVVHNMLPTEAVWVQLK
;
A
#
# COMPACT_ATOMS: atom_id res chain seq x y z
N MET A 1 -1.94 -26.78 -5.03
CA MET A 1 -1.50 -25.48 -5.58
C MET A 1 0.00 -25.59 -5.79
N GLN A 2 0.45 -25.80 -7.03
CA GLN A 2 1.88 -25.92 -7.36
C GLN A 2 2.37 -24.58 -7.91
N LEU A 3 3.59 -24.21 -7.56
CA LEU A 3 4.27 -23.00 -7.98
C LEU A 3 5.69 -23.40 -8.43
N HIS A 4 6.11 -22.99 -9.62
CA HIS A 4 7.33 -23.48 -10.27
C HIS A 4 8.47 -22.48 -10.26
N THR A 5 8.18 -21.18 -10.14
CA THR A 5 9.19 -20.13 -10.08
C THR A 5 9.29 -19.52 -8.68
N ASP A 6 10.50 -19.16 -8.28
CA ASP A 6 10.79 -18.66 -6.93
C ASP A 6 10.22 -17.24 -6.71
N THR A 7 9.39 -17.10 -5.67
CA THR A 7 8.73 -15.84 -5.28
C THR A 7 9.48 -15.07 -4.20
N TRP A 8 10.64 -15.56 -3.76
CA TRP A 8 11.44 -14.89 -2.75
C TRP A 8 11.85 -13.49 -3.22
N CYS A 9 11.48 -12.49 -2.41
CA CYS A 9 11.61 -11.05 -2.69
C CYS A 9 10.94 -10.60 -3.99
N SER A 10 9.76 -11.17 -4.26
CA SER A 10 8.83 -10.70 -5.30
C SER A 10 8.00 -9.49 -4.82
N SER A 11 7.17 -9.00 -5.73
CA SER A 11 6.18 -7.94 -5.51
C SER A 11 4.79 -8.44 -5.88
N GLY A 12 3.73 -7.71 -5.53
CA GLY A 12 2.39 -8.09 -5.91
C GLY A 12 1.30 -7.10 -5.54
N GLY A 13 0.07 -7.48 -5.88
CA GLY A 13 -1.13 -6.66 -5.73
C GLY A 13 -2.39 -7.41 -6.16
N LEU A 14 -3.51 -6.70 -6.23
CA LEU A 14 -4.77 -7.22 -6.75
C LEU A 14 -5.08 -6.55 -8.09
N THR A 15 -5.58 -7.33 -9.05
CA THR A 15 -6.13 -6.77 -10.30
C THR A 15 -7.47 -6.07 -10.05
N VAL A 16 -8.00 -5.38 -11.07
CA VAL A 16 -9.35 -4.76 -11.04
C VAL A 16 -10.47 -5.78 -10.74
N ASP A 17 -10.23 -7.04 -11.08
CA ASP A 17 -11.13 -8.18 -10.83
C ASP A 17 -10.88 -8.87 -9.47
N GLY A 18 -9.92 -8.39 -8.68
CA GLY A 18 -9.60 -8.94 -7.37
C GLY A 18 -8.77 -10.22 -7.40
N ASN A 19 -8.13 -10.54 -8.54
CA ASN A 19 -7.20 -11.66 -8.65
C ASN A 19 -5.83 -11.24 -8.13
N LEU A 20 -5.10 -12.17 -7.51
CA LEU A 20 -3.74 -11.92 -7.06
C LEU A 20 -2.80 -11.94 -8.26
N ILE A 21 -1.94 -10.92 -8.35
CA ILE A 21 -0.87 -10.85 -9.32
C ILE A 21 0.46 -10.61 -8.60
N SER A 22 1.47 -11.41 -8.94
CA SER A 22 2.80 -11.33 -8.35
C SER A 22 3.86 -11.22 -9.45
N THR A 23 4.87 -10.40 -9.21
CA THR A 23 5.94 -10.12 -10.17
C THR A 23 7.31 -10.28 -9.55
N GLY A 24 8.23 -10.85 -10.34
CA GLY A 24 9.62 -10.95 -9.95
C GLY A 24 9.90 -12.05 -8.93
N GLY A 25 11.04 -11.96 -8.26
CA GLY A 25 11.52 -12.96 -7.33
C GLY A 25 12.95 -13.40 -7.64
N PHE A 26 13.39 -14.50 -7.05
CA PHE A 26 14.78 -14.94 -7.15
C PHE A 26 15.01 -15.84 -8.39
N GLN A 27 16.21 -15.78 -8.97
CA GLN A 27 16.62 -16.62 -10.10
C GLN A 27 15.58 -16.67 -11.23
N GLY A 28 15.04 -17.86 -11.55
CA GLY A 28 14.03 -18.07 -12.59
C GLY A 28 12.68 -17.38 -12.33
N GLY A 29 12.50 -16.78 -11.15
CA GLY A 29 11.36 -15.91 -10.82
C GLY A 29 11.51 -14.45 -11.26
N ALA A 30 12.72 -13.98 -11.56
CA ALA A 30 13.00 -12.55 -11.69
C ALA A 30 12.24 -11.87 -12.83
N ASN A 31 11.99 -12.56 -13.94
CA ASN A 31 11.24 -12.02 -15.09
C ASN A 31 9.77 -12.47 -15.11
N THR A 32 9.31 -13.14 -14.04
CA THR A 32 8.03 -13.82 -14.02
C THR A 32 6.89 -12.90 -13.61
N VAL A 33 5.77 -13.00 -14.34
CA VAL A 33 4.44 -12.56 -13.87
C VAL A 33 3.61 -13.78 -13.51
N ARG A 34 2.94 -13.74 -12.37
CA ARG A 34 2.13 -14.85 -11.84
C ARG A 34 0.73 -14.38 -11.52
N HIS A 35 -0.27 -15.16 -11.90
CA HIS A 35 -1.68 -14.88 -11.67
C HIS A 35 -2.31 -16.00 -10.83
N LEU A 36 -3.15 -15.62 -9.88
CA LEU A 36 -3.98 -16.53 -9.09
C LEU A 36 -5.38 -15.95 -8.97
N ASP A 37 -6.35 -16.62 -9.57
CA ASP A 37 -7.74 -16.17 -9.52
C ASP A 37 -8.30 -16.28 -8.10
N ASN A 38 -9.23 -15.40 -7.76
CA ASN A 38 -9.92 -15.44 -6.48
C ASN A 38 -11.00 -16.54 -6.42
N CYS A 39 -10.59 -17.81 -6.45
CA CYS A 39 -11.49 -18.94 -6.25
C CYS A 39 -10.82 -20.11 -5.48
N PRO A 40 -11.58 -20.97 -4.78
CA PRO A 40 -11.02 -21.97 -3.87
C PRO A 40 -10.11 -23.03 -4.52
N LYS A 41 -10.24 -23.25 -5.83
CA LYS A 41 -9.49 -24.27 -6.58
C LYS A 41 -8.57 -23.67 -7.65
N SER A 42 -8.26 -22.38 -7.56
CA SER A 42 -7.37 -21.71 -8.48
C SER A 42 -5.97 -22.34 -8.47
N VAL A 43 -5.37 -22.39 -9.65
CA VAL A 43 -3.97 -22.77 -9.84
C VAL A 43 -3.19 -21.53 -10.28
N TRP A 44 -1.91 -21.49 -9.95
CA TRP A 44 -1.03 -20.44 -10.43
C TRP A 44 -0.85 -20.56 -11.94
N ARG A 45 -0.95 -19.42 -12.63
CA ARG A 45 -0.51 -19.27 -14.03
C ARG A 45 0.76 -18.42 -14.01
N GLU A 46 1.84 -18.96 -14.53
CA GLU A 46 3.18 -18.37 -14.45
C GLU A 46 3.72 -18.08 -15.85
N TYR A 47 4.27 -16.88 -16.05
CA TYR A 47 4.83 -16.41 -17.30
C TYR A 47 6.27 -15.94 -17.08
N PRO A 48 7.27 -16.86 -17.10
CA PRO A 48 8.63 -16.57 -16.66
C PRO A 48 9.42 -15.54 -17.48
N SER A 49 8.93 -15.20 -18.67
CA SER A 49 9.54 -14.22 -19.57
C SER A 49 8.69 -12.96 -19.76
N ALA A 50 7.62 -12.79 -18.99
CA ALA A 50 6.67 -11.70 -19.22
C ALA A 50 7.28 -10.31 -19.01
N LEU A 51 8.23 -10.16 -18.07
CA LEU A 51 8.96 -8.93 -17.83
C LEU A 51 10.26 -8.90 -18.63
N ALA A 52 10.62 -7.73 -19.17
CA ALA A 52 11.83 -7.54 -19.95
C ALA A 52 13.09 -7.44 -19.07
N ALA A 53 12.97 -6.87 -17.86
CA ALA A 53 14.08 -6.80 -16.91
C ALA A 53 13.85 -7.75 -15.72
N PRO A 54 14.92 -8.32 -15.14
CA PRO A 54 14.82 -9.09 -13.91
C PRO A 54 14.41 -8.19 -12.74
N ARG A 55 13.43 -8.64 -11.95
CA ARG A 55 12.80 -7.91 -10.84
C ARG A 55 12.96 -8.69 -9.53
N TRP A 56 14.12 -8.60 -8.89
CA TRP A 56 14.33 -9.12 -7.54
C TRP A 56 14.43 -7.94 -6.56
N TYR A 57 13.60 -7.85 -5.52
CA TYR A 57 13.43 -6.64 -4.70
C TYR A 57 12.82 -5.42 -5.43
N SER A 58 11.87 -5.66 -6.35
CA SER A 58 11.12 -4.59 -7.02
C SER A 58 9.86 -4.20 -6.27
N THR A 59 9.29 -3.03 -6.56
CA THR A 59 7.97 -2.63 -6.05
C THR A 59 6.95 -2.55 -7.18
N GLN A 60 5.74 -3.02 -6.92
CA GLN A 60 4.60 -2.94 -7.84
C GLN A 60 3.57 -1.91 -7.33
N ALA A 61 2.93 -1.17 -8.25
CA ALA A 61 1.81 -0.29 -7.92
C ALA A 61 0.74 -0.27 -9.02
N GLN A 62 -0.54 -0.22 -8.62
CA GLN A 62 -1.68 -0.02 -9.52
C GLN A 62 -1.81 1.46 -9.90
N LEU A 63 -2.11 1.71 -11.17
CA LEU A 63 -2.29 3.02 -11.76
C LEU A 63 -3.77 3.39 -11.87
N ALA A 64 -4.04 4.68 -12.12
CA ALA A 64 -5.39 5.19 -12.27
C ALA A 64 -6.14 4.60 -13.48
N ASP A 65 -5.44 4.02 -14.45
CA ASP A 65 -6.03 3.38 -15.64
C ASP A 65 -6.11 1.84 -15.50
N GLY A 66 -5.87 1.30 -14.30
CA GLY A 66 -5.95 -0.13 -14.01
C GLY A 66 -4.68 -0.92 -14.39
N ARG A 67 -3.75 -0.35 -15.17
CA ARG A 67 -2.44 -0.97 -15.39
C ARG A 67 -1.65 -1.05 -14.09
N MET A 68 -0.65 -1.92 -14.07
CA MET A 68 0.30 -2.00 -12.96
C MET A 68 1.72 -1.72 -13.46
N ILE A 69 2.42 -0.88 -12.71
CA ILE A 69 3.83 -0.58 -12.92
C ILE A 69 4.67 -1.41 -11.96
N VAL A 70 5.83 -1.90 -12.43
CA VAL A 70 6.86 -2.54 -11.62
C VAL A 70 8.13 -1.71 -11.73
N ILE A 71 8.64 -1.23 -10.59
CA ILE A 71 9.75 -0.30 -10.51
C ILE A 71 10.92 -0.93 -9.76
N GLY A 72 12.11 -0.81 -10.34
CA GLY A 72 13.37 -1.21 -9.71
C GLY A 72 13.56 -2.73 -9.63
N GLY A 73 14.30 -3.14 -8.61
CA GLY A 73 14.88 -4.46 -8.46
C GLY A 73 16.40 -4.41 -8.58
N ARG A 74 17.08 -5.38 -7.97
CA ARG A 74 18.53 -5.51 -7.96
C ARG A 74 19.07 -5.50 -9.39
N ALA A 75 20.05 -4.62 -9.63
CA ALA A 75 20.61 -4.30 -10.95
C ALA A 75 19.61 -3.80 -12.02
N ALA A 76 18.34 -3.57 -11.69
CA ALA A 76 17.31 -3.12 -12.61
C ALA A 76 17.05 -1.62 -12.45
N GLN A 77 17.84 -0.80 -13.15
CA GLN A 77 17.71 0.67 -13.21
C GLN A 77 16.58 1.11 -14.15
N SER A 78 15.41 0.53 -13.99
CA SER A 78 14.29 0.68 -14.92
C SER A 78 12.94 0.46 -14.26
N PHE A 79 11.88 0.80 -14.97
CA PHE A 79 10.53 0.33 -14.70
C PHE A 79 9.89 -0.25 -15.95
N GLU A 80 8.81 -1.00 -15.78
CA GLU A 80 7.97 -1.47 -16.88
C GLU A 80 6.53 -1.71 -16.42
N TYR A 81 5.61 -1.90 -17.36
CA TYR A 81 4.22 -2.19 -17.05
C TYR A 81 3.97 -3.69 -17.21
N ILE A 82 3.16 -4.26 -16.32
CA ILE A 82 2.79 -5.67 -16.44
C ILE A 82 1.95 -5.84 -17.72
N PRO A 83 2.30 -6.80 -18.61
CA PRO A 83 1.52 -7.04 -19.81
C PRO A 83 0.05 -7.32 -19.47
N GLN A 84 -0.87 -6.61 -20.12
CA GLN A 84 -2.30 -6.73 -19.84
C GLN A 84 -2.88 -8.06 -20.33
N GLN A 85 -2.31 -8.60 -21.41
CA GLN A 85 -2.67 -9.91 -21.93
C GLN A 85 -1.73 -10.96 -21.34
N GLU A 86 -2.28 -11.90 -20.57
CA GLU A 86 -1.54 -13.06 -20.07
C GLU A 86 -0.85 -13.81 -21.23
N GLY A 87 0.39 -14.26 -21.03
CA GLY A 87 1.19 -14.93 -22.06
C GLY A 87 1.95 -14.00 -23.01
N THR A 88 1.76 -12.68 -22.93
CA THR A 88 2.59 -11.71 -23.66
C THR A 88 3.81 -11.29 -22.85
N SER A 89 4.82 -10.74 -23.52
CA SER A 89 6.08 -10.35 -22.90
C SER A 89 6.49 -8.96 -23.35
N ASN A 90 7.05 -8.18 -22.41
CA ASN A 90 7.64 -6.90 -22.74
C ASN A 90 8.94 -7.11 -23.53
N THR A 91 9.17 -6.27 -24.53
CA THR A 91 10.40 -6.33 -25.35
C THR A 91 11.57 -5.57 -24.73
N LYS A 92 11.28 -4.50 -23.99
CA LYS A 92 12.27 -3.69 -23.27
C LYS A 92 11.62 -2.96 -22.09
N PRO A 93 12.38 -2.70 -21.01
CA PRO A 93 11.93 -1.82 -19.94
C PRO A 93 12.17 -0.35 -20.31
N PHE A 94 11.64 0.57 -19.50
CA PHE A 94 11.96 2.00 -19.55
C PHE A 94 13.14 2.30 -18.63
N PHE A 95 14.25 2.78 -19.19
CA PHE A 95 15.39 3.22 -18.38
C PHE A 95 14.95 4.33 -17.42
N PHE A 96 15.36 4.23 -16.16
CA PHE A 96 14.96 5.16 -15.13
C PHE A 96 16.18 5.69 -14.39
N ASP A 97 16.74 6.77 -14.94
CA ASP A 97 17.96 7.43 -14.47
C ASP A 97 17.92 7.74 -12.95
N PHE A 98 16.75 8.07 -12.42
CA PHE A 98 16.54 8.28 -10.99
C PHE A 98 17.00 7.09 -10.11
N LEU A 99 16.75 5.84 -10.54
CA LEU A 99 17.22 4.67 -9.80
C LEU A 99 18.74 4.53 -9.89
N GLN A 100 19.35 4.83 -11.04
CA GLN A 100 20.81 4.85 -11.15
C GLN A 100 21.43 5.91 -10.21
N GLN A 101 20.86 7.12 -10.16
CA GLN A 101 21.35 8.21 -9.31
C GLN A 101 21.14 7.96 -7.80
N THR A 102 20.26 7.03 -7.42
CA THR A 102 19.98 6.70 -6.01
C THR A 102 20.66 5.41 -5.56
N THR A 103 21.34 4.70 -6.47
CA THR A 103 22.13 3.51 -6.15
C THR A 103 23.39 3.91 -5.38
N ASP A 104 23.69 3.16 -4.34
CA ASP A 104 24.93 3.21 -3.57
C ASP A 104 25.55 1.80 -3.45
N PRO A 105 26.75 1.64 -2.85
CA PRO A 105 27.40 0.34 -2.77
C PRO A 105 26.62 -0.76 -2.05
N ASP A 106 25.71 -0.42 -1.13
CA ASP A 106 24.85 -1.36 -0.41
C ASP A 106 23.47 -1.53 -1.09
N GLU A 107 23.25 -0.86 -2.23
CA GLU A 107 21.99 -0.80 -2.95
C GLU A 107 20.81 -0.36 -2.06
N ASN A 108 20.95 0.71 -1.26
CA ASN A 108 19.86 1.26 -0.42
C ASN A 108 18.73 1.93 -1.21
N ASN A 109 18.40 1.42 -2.39
CA ASN A 109 17.29 1.84 -3.24
C ASN A 109 16.40 0.68 -3.72
N LEU A 110 16.59 -0.53 -3.17
CA LEU A 110 15.75 -1.69 -3.43
C LEU A 110 14.40 -1.57 -2.70
N TYR A 111 13.35 -2.17 -3.28
CA TYR A 111 11.96 -1.86 -2.93
C TYR A 111 11.71 -0.35 -2.80
N PRO A 112 11.82 0.42 -3.90
CA PRO A 112 11.46 1.83 -3.87
C PRO A 112 10.02 1.98 -3.33
N PHE A 113 9.74 3.03 -2.55
CA PHE A 113 8.37 3.26 -2.09
C PHE A 113 7.58 3.91 -3.21
N VAL A 114 6.52 3.23 -3.66
CA VAL A 114 5.76 3.63 -4.84
C VAL A 114 4.29 3.83 -4.47
N PHE A 115 3.78 5.04 -4.70
CA PHE A 115 2.38 5.39 -4.41
C PHE A 115 1.75 6.11 -5.60
N LEU A 116 0.54 5.71 -6.01
CA LEU A 116 -0.26 6.49 -6.94
C LEU A 116 -0.72 7.79 -6.27
N SER A 117 -0.37 8.91 -6.88
CA SER A 117 -0.81 10.25 -6.48
C SER A 117 -2.19 10.56 -7.07
N PRO A 118 -3.05 11.33 -6.37
CA PRO A 118 -4.40 11.66 -6.84
C PRO A 118 -4.46 12.53 -8.11
N ASP A 119 -3.31 13.00 -8.61
CA ASP A 119 -3.15 13.71 -9.88
C ASP A 119 -2.75 12.78 -11.05
N LYS A 120 -2.89 11.46 -10.87
CA LYS A 120 -2.55 10.37 -11.84
C LYS A 120 -1.06 10.14 -12.05
N ASN A 121 -0.18 10.88 -11.37
CA ASN A 121 1.25 10.59 -11.38
C ASN A 121 1.60 9.53 -10.31
N VAL A 122 2.82 9.02 -10.38
CA VAL A 122 3.34 8.01 -9.46
C VAL A 122 4.47 8.62 -8.64
N PHE A 123 4.29 8.70 -7.33
CA PHE A 123 5.36 9.06 -6.41
C PHE A 123 6.32 7.87 -6.26
N VAL A 124 7.61 8.09 -6.50
CA VAL A 124 8.66 7.09 -6.31
C VAL A 124 9.70 7.65 -5.36
N PHE A 125 9.93 6.96 -4.24
CA PHE A 125 10.99 7.28 -3.29
C PHE A 125 12.03 6.17 -3.30
N ALA A 126 13.30 6.55 -3.45
CA ALA A 126 14.43 5.64 -3.51
C ALA A 126 15.62 6.25 -2.76
N ASN A 127 16.20 5.46 -1.85
CA ASN A 127 17.26 5.86 -0.93
C ASN A 127 16.85 6.99 0.02
N ASN A 128 17.06 8.23 -0.38
CA ASN A 128 16.67 9.43 0.36
C ASN A 128 16.05 10.51 -0.54
N ARG A 129 15.85 10.21 -1.83
CA ARG A 129 15.29 11.12 -2.83
C ARG A 129 13.92 10.63 -3.27
N SER A 130 13.16 11.52 -3.88
CA SER A 130 11.89 11.13 -4.49
C SER A 130 11.54 11.98 -5.71
N VAL A 131 10.80 11.37 -6.62
CA VAL A 131 10.31 11.98 -7.85
C VAL A 131 8.84 11.67 -8.06
N LEU A 132 8.21 12.46 -8.93
CA LEU A 132 6.88 12.22 -9.47
C LEU A 132 7.04 11.80 -10.93
N LEU A 133 6.68 10.56 -11.24
CA LEU A 133 6.72 9.96 -12.58
C LEU A 133 5.34 10.04 -13.23
N ASN A 134 5.26 10.54 -14.46
CA ASN A 134 4.03 10.49 -15.23
C ASN A 134 3.97 9.18 -16.04
N PRO A 135 3.02 8.27 -15.78
CA PRO A 135 2.97 6.95 -16.42
C PRO A 135 2.43 6.97 -17.87
N ASN A 136 2.00 8.12 -18.38
CA ASN A 136 1.58 8.26 -19.78
C ASN A 136 2.75 8.70 -20.66
N THR A 137 3.56 9.64 -20.17
CA THR A 137 4.75 10.13 -20.88
C THR A 137 6.02 9.35 -20.52
N ASN A 138 5.98 8.54 -19.45
CA ASN A 138 7.12 7.83 -18.87
C ASN A 138 8.25 8.76 -18.40
N ALA A 139 7.93 10.03 -18.12
CA ALA A 139 8.90 11.06 -17.75
C ALA A 139 8.71 11.50 -16.29
N VAL A 140 9.82 11.83 -15.63
CA VAL A 140 9.79 12.54 -14.34
C VAL A 140 9.27 13.95 -14.58
N VAL A 141 8.18 14.31 -13.90
CA VAL A 141 7.56 15.64 -13.99
C VAL A 141 7.92 16.54 -12.82
N LYS A 142 8.43 15.96 -11.72
CA LYS A 142 8.84 16.71 -10.53
C LYS A 142 9.86 15.92 -9.75
N GLU A 143 10.87 16.59 -9.22
CA GLU A 143 11.72 16.07 -8.16
C GLU A 143 11.39 16.79 -6.85
N PHE A 144 11.37 16.04 -5.75
CA PHE A 144 11.11 16.56 -4.41
C PHE A 144 12.44 16.81 -3.66
N PRO A 145 12.45 17.65 -2.61
CA PRO A 145 13.63 17.82 -1.78
C PRO A 145 14.14 16.49 -1.22
N VAL A 146 15.44 16.39 -0.98
CA VAL A 146 16.07 15.24 -0.31
C VAL A 146 15.50 15.13 1.11
N LEU A 147 15.14 13.91 1.52
CA LEU A 147 14.81 13.62 2.92
C LEU A 147 16.12 13.51 3.72
N PRO A 148 16.42 14.44 4.64
CA PRO A 148 17.59 14.30 5.50
C PRO A 148 17.47 13.09 6.44
N GLY A 149 18.60 12.66 6.99
CA GLY A 149 18.68 11.59 8.00
C GLY A 149 19.38 10.33 7.51
N GLY A 150 19.38 10.07 6.20
CA GLY A 150 20.11 8.93 5.61
C GLY A 150 19.22 8.08 4.70
N HIS A 151 19.53 6.80 4.65
CA HIS A 151 19.04 5.80 3.71
C HIS A 151 17.76 5.13 4.21
N ARG A 152 16.70 5.03 3.40
CA ARG A 152 15.40 4.54 3.86
C ARG A 152 14.92 3.27 3.18
N ASN A 153 15.37 2.94 1.98
CA ASN A 153 14.90 1.75 1.29
C ASN A 153 15.71 0.52 1.70
N TYR A 154 15.27 -0.68 1.31
CA TYR A 154 16.03 -1.90 1.57
C TYR A 154 17.43 -1.78 0.94
N PRO A 155 18.51 -2.22 1.60
CA PRO A 155 18.54 -2.96 2.87
C PRO A 155 18.53 -2.10 4.15
N ALA A 156 18.65 -0.77 4.10
CA ALA A 156 18.44 0.09 5.27
C ALA A 156 17.04 -0.08 5.90
N SER A 157 16.05 -0.49 5.10
CA SER A 157 14.75 -1.05 5.55
C SER A 157 13.92 -0.11 6.42
N GLY A 158 13.84 1.16 6.04
CA GLY A 158 12.77 2.06 6.49
C GLY A 158 11.41 1.63 5.92
N MET A 159 10.38 2.32 6.35
CA MET A 159 8.99 2.02 6.05
C MET A 159 8.25 3.27 5.57
N ALA A 160 7.23 3.09 4.72
CA ALA A 160 6.49 4.21 4.18
C ALA A 160 5.00 3.93 4.03
N VAL A 161 4.20 4.98 4.07
CA VAL A 161 2.75 4.93 3.83
C VAL A 161 2.24 6.21 3.16
N LEU A 162 1.31 6.05 2.22
CA LEU A 162 0.43 7.13 1.80
C LEU A 162 -0.66 7.33 2.86
N LEU A 163 -0.64 8.48 3.53
CA LEU A 163 -1.65 8.83 4.52
C LEU A 163 -3.05 8.92 3.88
N PRO A 164 -4.12 8.74 4.67
CA PRO A 164 -5.48 8.65 4.14
C PRO A 164 -5.84 9.83 3.24
N LEU A 165 -6.36 9.53 2.05
CA LEU A 165 -6.91 10.54 1.16
C LEU A 165 -8.32 10.91 1.64
N GLU A 166 -8.60 12.21 1.78
CA GLU A 166 -9.93 12.68 2.19
C GLU A 166 -10.63 13.37 1.01
N VAL A 167 -11.78 12.82 0.60
CA VAL A 167 -12.69 13.47 -0.34
C VAL A 167 -13.49 14.51 0.44
N LYS A 168 -13.33 15.80 0.10
CA LYS A 168 -13.90 16.92 0.86
C LYS A 168 -15.04 17.62 0.14
N THR A 169 -15.03 17.61 -1.19
CA THR A 169 -16.08 18.23 -2.01
C THR A 169 -16.69 17.22 -2.97
N GLU A 170 -17.75 17.65 -3.65
CA GLU A 170 -18.38 16.92 -4.75
C GLU A 170 -17.73 17.25 -6.11
N ASP A 171 -16.76 18.17 -6.16
CA ASP A 171 -16.12 18.55 -7.42
C ASP A 171 -15.27 17.37 -7.91
N PRO A 172 -15.60 16.77 -9.07
CA PRO A 172 -14.85 15.64 -9.61
C PRO A 172 -13.40 16.01 -10.00
N ASN A 173 -13.10 17.31 -10.11
CA ASN A 173 -11.78 17.82 -10.47
C ASN A 173 -10.93 18.20 -9.25
N GLU A 174 -11.50 18.19 -8.03
CA GLU A 174 -10.69 18.44 -6.84
C GLU A 174 -9.70 17.29 -6.66
N VAL A 175 -8.42 17.63 -6.59
CA VAL A 175 -7.34 16.69 -6.27
C VAL A 175 -7.14 16.71 -4.75
N PRO A 176 -7.46 15.61 -4.02
CA PRO A 176 -7.23 15.56 -2.58
C PRO A 176 -5.77 15.80 -2.22
N ASP A 177 -5.56 16.41 -1.05
CA ASP A 177 -4.23 16.48 -0.44
C ASP A 177 -3.67 15.06 -0.25
N ALA A 178 -2.53 14.77 -0.85
CA ALA A 178 -1.80 13.52 -0.63
C ALA A 178 -0.53 13.78 0.17
N GLU A 179 -0.35 13.00 1.23
CA GLU A 179 0.80 13.11 2.13
C GLU A 179 1.44 11.74 2.33
N VAL A 180 2.74 11.65 2.10
CA VAL A 180 3.51 10.43 2.37
C VAL A 180 4.26 10.59 3.69
N LEU A 181 4.34 9.51 4.44
CA LEU A 181 5.12 9.39 5.67
C LEU A 181 6.18 8.31 5.44
N VAL A 182 7.45 8.63 5.72
CA VAL A 182 8.60 7.72 5.58
C VAL A 182 9.35 7.70 6.90
N CYS A 183 9.56 6.54 7.50
CA CYS A 183 10.10 6.38 8.84
C CYS A 183 11.22 5.33 8.88
N GLY A 184 12.15 5.48 9.82
CA GLY A 184 13.20 4.48 10.03
C GLY A 184 14.24 4.45 8.91
N GLY A 185 14.99 3.36 8.80
CA GLY A 185 16.15 3.28 7.91
C GLY A 185 17.47 3.43 8.69
N SER A 186 18.53 3.88 8.01
CA SER A 186 19.84 4.06 8.61
C SER A 186 20.51 5.38 8.23
N ALA A 187 21.25 5.96 9.16
CA ALA A 187 22.13 7.10 8.92
C ALA A 187 23.40 6.71 8.14
N HIS A 188 23.72 5.42 8.06
CA HIS A 188 24.98 4.90 7.54
C HIS A 188 24.76 4.12 6.25
N ILE A 189 25.54 4.46 5.23
CA ILE A 189 25.46 3.89 3.88
C ILE A 189 25.82 2.40 3.84
N ASP A 190 26.69 1.95 4.74
CA ASP A 190 27.30 0.62 4.78
C ASP A 190 26.66 -0.32 5.83
N SER A 191 25.45 0.02 6.29
CA SER A 191 24.78 -0.71 7.38
C SER A 191 24.58 -2.20 7.07
N TYR A 192 24.26 -2.53 5.82
CA TYR A 192 24.08 -3.92 5.41
C TYR A 192 25.43 -4.65 5.35
N THR A 193 26.43 -4.00 4.75
CA THR A 193 27.80 -4.54 4.71
C THR A 193 28.36 -4.79 6.11
N LEU A 194 28.17 -3.88 7.06
CA LEU A 194 28.66 -4.06 8.43
C LEU A 194 27.86 -5.10 9.22
N ALA A 195 26.54 -5.21 8.99
CA ALA A 195 25.72 -6.25 9.59
C ALA A 195 26.23 -7.65 9.23
N SER A 196 26.73 -7.86 8.00
CA SER A 196 27.37 -9.13 7.59
C SER A 196 28.64 -9.49 8.40
N LYS A 197 29.22 -8.51 9.09
CA LYS A 197 30.39 -8.64 9.98
C LYS A 197 30.00 -8.58 11.46
N ASN A 198 28.71 -8.72 11.78
CA ASN A 198 28.14 -8.60 13.14
C ASN A 198 28.37 -7.22 13.79
N MET A 199 28.49 -6.16 12.99
CA MET A 199 28.56 -4.78 13.45
C MET A 199 27.24 -4.07 13.10
N PHE A 200 26.52 -3.59 14.11
CA PHE A 200 25.18 -3.04 13.94
C PHE A 200 25.14 -1.57 14.34
N TYR A 201 24.55 -0.74 13.48
CA TYR A 201 24.20 0.63 13.82
C TYR A 201 22.80 0.71 14.42
N GLU A 202 22.56 1.77 15.19
CA GLU A 202 21.21 2.10 15.60
C GLU A 202 20.37 2.53 14.38
N ALA A 203 19.15 2.01 14.30
CA ALA A 203 18.18 2.45 13.32
C ALA A 203 17.79 3.92 13.50
N LEU A 204 17.34 4.57 12.43
CA LEU A 204 16.78 5.91 12.53
C LEU A 204 15.49 5.92 13.34
N GLN A 205 15.38 6.86 14.28
CA GLN A 205 14.14 7.13 15.03
C GLN A 205 13.20 8.08 14.28
N ASP A 206 13.68 8.79 13.27
CA ASP A 206 12.90 9.86 12.65
C ASP A 206 11.94 9.38 11.56
N CYS A 207 10.92 10.20 11.35
CA CYS A 207 9.99 10.14 10.25
C CYS A 207 10.01 11.46 9.48
N GLY A 208 9.85 11.38 8.17
CA GLY A 208 9.61 12.50 7.27
C GLY A 208 8.20 12.46 6.70
N ARG A 209 7.51 13.60 6.74
CA ARG A 209 6.21 13.83 6.09
C ARG A 209 6.34 14.78 4.92
N LEU A 210 5.77 14.41 3.79
CA LEU A 210 5.79 15.23 2.57
C LEU A 210 4.41 15.27 1.94
N LYS A 211 3.85 16.47 1.80
CA LYS A 211 2.64 16.69 1.01
C LYS A 211 2.98 16.80 -0.47
N ILE A 212 2.77 15.72 -1.21
CA ILE A 212 3.24 15.56 -2.60
C ILE A 212 2.43 16.40 -3.60
N THR A 213 1.17 16.70 -3.29
CA THR A 213 0.27 17.52 -4.13
C THR A 213 0.45 19.03 -3.92
N ARG A 214 1.30 19.47 -2.98
CA ARG A 214 1.56 20.90 -2.79
C ARG A 214 2.49 21.47 -3.88
N PRO A 215 2.32 22.73 -4.28
CA PRO A 215 3.22 23.39 -5.22
C PRO A 215 4.68 23.36 -4.74
N ASN A 216 4.90 23.77 -3.47
CA ASN A 216 6.22 23.83 -2.82
C ASN A 216 6.32 22.80 -1.67
N PRO A 217 6.52 21.52 -1.98
CA PRO A 217 6.56 20.44 -1.01
C PRO A 217 7.86 20.51 -0.21
N ASN A 218 7.78 20.34 1.11
CA ASN A 218 8.93 20.33 2.01
C ASN A 218 8.74 19.24 3.07
N TRP A 219 9.83 18.56 3.43
CA TRP A 219 9.82 17.55 4.48
C TRP A 219 9.57 18.18 5.85
N ARG A 220 8.62 17.63 6.59
CA ARG A 220 8.46 17.88 8.03
C ARG A 220 8.93 16.64 8.77
N ARG A 221 9.75 16.83 9.81
CA ARG A 221 10.30 15.71 10.57
C ARG A 221 9.63 15.58 11.93
N GLU A 222 9.46 14.35 12.35
CA GLU A 222 8.99 13.96 13.67
C GLU A 222 9.76 12.74 14.15
N LEU A 223 9.72 12.44 15.45
CA LEU A 223 10.40 11.27 16.02
C LEU A 223 9.37 10.20 16.36
N MET A 224 9.68 8.96 15.98
CA MET A 224 8.99 7.78 16.49
C MET A 224 9.29 7.63 17.99
N PRO A 225 8.43 6.94 18.76
CA PRO A 225 8.73 6.62 20.16
C PRO A 225 10.01 5.77 20.32
N THR A 226 10.34 4.94 19.33
CA THR A 226 11.53 4.09 19.31
C THR A 226 12.08 3.98 17.88
N SER A 227 13.39 3.78 17.74
CA SER A 227 14.05 3.43 16.47
C SER A 227 13.51 2.12 15.90
N ARG A 228 13.24 2.05 14.58
CA ARG A 228 12.63 0.87 13.91
C ARG A 228 13.11 0.71 12.46
N VAL A 229 13.26 -0.54 12.02
CA VAL A 229 13.47 -0.98 10.63
C VAL A 229 12.63 -2.22 10.36
N MET A 230 12.40 -2.55 9.08
CA MET A 230 11.62 -3.70 8.61
C MET A 230 10.18 -3.75 9.17
N GLY A 231 9.60 -2.61 9.52
CA GLY A 231 8.20 -2.52 9.94
C GLY A 231 7.26 -2.30 8.76
N ASP A 232 6.05 -2.83 8.83
CA ASP A 232 4.99 -2.49 7.88
C ASP A 232 4.11 -1.36 8.43
N MET A 233 3.89 -0.31 7.64
CA MET A 233 2.96 0.77 7.97
C MET A 233 1.58 0.50 7.39
N VAL A 234 0.72 -0.09 8.21
CA VAL A 234 -0.65 -0.46 7.81
C VAL A 234 -1.72 0.45 8.40
N ILE A 235 -2.80 0.66 7.65
CA ILE A 235 -3.98 1.39 8.13
C ILE A 235 -4.99 0.37 8.67
N ILE A 236 -5.25 0.43 9.97
CA ILE A 236 -5.66 -0.76 10.74
C ILE A 236 -7.17 -1.01 10.84
N GLY A 237 -7.51 -2.30 10.69
CA GLY A 237 -8.67 -3.01 11.25
C GLY A 237 -8.20 -3.93 12.38
N LYS A 238 -8.58 -5.23 12.40
CA LYS A 238 -7.74 -6.22 13.12
C LYS A 238 -6.45 -6.41 12.32
N VAL A 239 -5.34 -6.66 12.99
CA VAL A 239 -4.02 -6.76 12.36
C VAL A 239 -3.52 -8.19 12.48
N LEU A 240 -3.12 -8.78 11.36
CA LEU A 240 -2.36 -10.03 11.36
C LEU A 240 -0.88 -9.69 11.52
N ILE A 241 -0.23 -10.35 12.46
CA ILE A 241 1.21 -10.23 12.72
C ILE A 241 1.81 -11.59 12.36
N ALA A 242 2.68 -11.59 11.36
CA ALA A 242 3.30 -12.77 10.80
C ALA A 242 4.69 -12.41 10.30
N GLY A 243 5.53 -13.42 10.09
CA GLY A 243 6.90 -13.22 9.63
C GLY A 243 7.92 -13.54 10.70
N SER A 244 9.18 -13.52 10.28
CA SER A 244 10.27 -14.21 10.97
C SER A 244 11.42 -13.25 11.27
N ASN A 245 12.50 -13.82 11.78
CA ASN A 245 13.77 -13.18 12.09
C ASN A 245 14.58 -12.76 10.85
N THR A 246 15.80 -12.28 11.09
CA THR A 246 16.79 -11.90 10.08
C THR A 246 17.69 -13.07 9.63
N ASN A 247 17.39 -14.31 10.01
CA ASN A 247 18.24 -15.45 9.69
C ASN A 247 18.08 -15.88 8.23
N ASN A 248 19.17 -16.36 7.63
CA ASN A 248 19.13 -16.93 6.28
C ASN A 248 18.53 -18.35 6.34
N GLY A 249 17.20 -18.43 6.19
CA GLY A 249 16.44 -19.67 6.22
C GLY A 249 15.89 -20.02 7.60
N TYR A 250 15.40 -21.26 7.74
CA TYR A 250 14.78 -21.75 8.96
C TYR A 250 15.84 -22.15 10.00
N ILE A 251 16.20 -21.20 10.86
CA ILE A 251 17.10 -21.41 11.99
C ILE A 251 16.29 -21.31 13.29
N TYR A 252 16.22 -22.40 14.06
CA TYR A 252 15.47 -22.47 15.31
C TYR A 252 16.36 -22.35 16.57
N ASP A 253 17.65 -22.60 16.42
CA ASP A 253 18.65 -22.48 17.49
C ASP A 253 19.55 -21.28 17.20
N ALA A 254 19.01 -20.08 17.42
CA ALA A 254 19.71 -18.81 17.23
C ALA A 254 19.15 -17.74 18.17
N MET A 255 19.94 -16.70 18.39
CA MET A 255 19.43 -15.45 18.97
C MET A 255 18.43 -14.86 17.95
N TYR A 256 17.14 -14.85 18.31
CA TYR A 256 15.97 -14.66 17.42
C TYR A 256 15.66 -15.86 16.52
N PRO A 257 15.12 -16.97 17.06
CA PRO A 257 14.69 -18.13 16.30
C PRO A 257 13.62 -17.82 15.24
N THR A 258 13.46 -18.73 14.29
CA THR A 258 12.46 -18.55 13.22
C THR A 258 11.06 -18.62 13.80
N GLU A 259 10.29 -17.57 13.55
CA GLU A 259 8.89 -17.47 13.95
C GLU A 259 7.98 -17.83 12.79
N LEU A 260 7.12 -18.83 13.00
CA LEU A 260 6.18 -19.34 12.01
C LEU A 260 4.72 -19.07 12.40
N ARG A 261 4.48 -18.62 13.63
CA ARG A 261 3.13 -18.34 14.10
C ARG A 261 2.60 -17.07 13.45
N VAL A 262 1.29 -17.05 13.33
CA VAL A 262 0.53 -15.87 12.94
C VAL A 262 -0.33 -15.48 14.12
N GLU A 263 -0.17 -14.24 14.58
CA GLU A 263 -0.96 -13.68 15.66
C GLU A 263 -2.00 -12.70 15.10
N LYS A 264 -3.12 -12.57 15.81
CA LYS A 264 -4.16 -11.59 15.47
C LYS A 264 -4.26 -10.56 16.59
N PHE A 265 -3.82 -9.35 16.31
CA PHE A 265 -3.98 -8.22 17.21
C PHE A 265 -5.35 -7.54 16.99
N SER A 266 -6.02 -7.24 18.10
CA SER A 266 -7.30 -6.50 18.11
C SER A 266 -7.09 -5.15 18.80
N PRO A 267 -7.09 -4.04 18.03
CA PRO A 267 -6.91 -2.70 18.59
C PRO A 267 -7.97 -2.28 19.62
N PRO A 268 -7.75 -1.21 20.41
CA PRO A 268 -8.65 -0.79 21.49
C PRO A 268 -10.12 -0.56 21.09
N TYR A 269 -10.39 -0.20 19.82
CA TYR A 269 -11.75 -0.06 19.30
C TYR A 269 -12.49 -1.40 19.12
N PHE A 270 -11.84 -2.54 19.38
CA PHE A 270 -12.48 -3.85 19.54
C PHE A 270 -12.71 -4.24 21.02
N SER A 271 -12.55 -3.31 21.96
CA SER A 271 -12.80 -3.57 23.39
C SER A 271 -14.23 -4.10 23.61
N PRO A 272 -14.41 -5.19 24.37
CA PRO A 272 -15.74 -5.70 24.73
C PRO A 272 -16.65 -4.66 25.40
N SER A 273 -16.05 -3.69 26.11
CA SER A 273 -16.77 -2.60 26.80
C SER A 273 -17.53 -1.65 25.87
N ARG A 274 -17.28 -1.72 24.56
CA ARG A 274 -17.92 -0.87 23.54
C ARG A 274 -18.60 -1.68 22.44
N ALA A 275 -18.71 -3.00 22.61
CA ALA A 275 -19.24 -3.90 21.59
C ALA A 275 -20.71 -3.59 21.25
N ASP A 276 -21.50 -3.19 22.25
CA ASP A 276 -22.90 -2.77 22.12
C ASP A 276 -23.10 -1.48 21.30
N LYS A 277 -22.06 -0.66 21.17
CA LYS A 277 -22.07 0.60 20.42
C LYS A 277 -21.48 0.49 19.02
N LYS A 278 -20.98 -0.70 18.65
CA LYS A 278 -20.34 -0.90 17.35
C LYS A 278 -21.42 -0.86 16.26
N PRO A 279 -21.31 0.02 15.25
CA PRO A 279 -22.23 0.00 14.12
C PRO A 279 -22.08 -1.32 13.35
N LYS A 280 -23.15 -1.77 12.70
CA LYS A 280 -23.15 -2.93 11.80
C LYS A 280 -23.78 -2.54 10.47
N ILE A 281 -23.17 -2.91 9.34
CA ILE A 281 -23.82 -2.78 8.03
C ILE A 281 -24.91 -3.85 7.95
N VAL A 282 -26.13 -3.44 7.60
CA VAL A 282 -27.26 -4.37 7.40
C VAL A 282 -26.94 -5.30 6.22
N ASP A 283 -27.37 -6.56 6.27
CA ASP A 283 -27.21 -7.48 5.14
C ASP A 283 -27.89 -6.92 3.89
N GLY A 284 -27.15 -6.78 2.79
CA GLY A 284 -27.62 -6.11 1.58
C GLY A 284 -27.79 -4.58 1.70
N GLY A 285 -27.38 -3.99 2.83
CA GLY A 285 -27.44 -2.56 3.11
C GLY A 285 -26.32 -1.73 2.47
N CYS A 286 -25.35 -2.37 1.81
CA CYS A 286 -24.29 -1.73 1.05
C CYS A 286 -24.31 -2.27 -0.39
N PRO A 287 -24.15 -1.42 -1.43
CA PRO A 287 -24.06 -1.91 -2.80
C PRO A 287 -22.81 -2.78 -3.00
N LYS A 288 -22.90 -3.74 -3.93
CA LYS A 288 -21.76 -4.57 -4.34
C LYS A 288 -20.81 -3.83 -5.29
N THR A 289 -21.34 -2.84 -6.01
CA THR A 289 -20.60 -2.02 -6.97
C THR A 289 -20.89 -0.54 -6.72
N MET A 290 -19.86 0.29 -6.81
CA MET A 290 -19.98 1.75 -6.75
C MET A 290 -19.46 2.36 -8.05
N THR A 291 -20.07 3.46 -8.48
CA THR A 291 -19.61 4.26 -9.63
C THR A 291 -19.03 5.58 -9.16
N TYR A 292 -17.93 6.01 -9.77
CA TYR A 292 -17.26 7.26 -9.42
C TYR A 292 -18.21 8.47 -9.38
N GLY A 293 -18.04 9.32 -8.38
CA GLY A 293 -18.80 10.57 -8.21
C GLY A 293 -20.29 10.39 -7.86
N GLN A 294 -20.80 9.16 -7.75
CA GLN A 294 -22.20 8.93 -7.39
C GLN A 294 -22.45 8.95 -5.89
N GLN A 295 -23.66 9.33 -5.49
CA GLN A 295 -24.13 9.17 -4.12
C GLN A 295 -24.40 7.70 -3.81
N VAL A 296 -23.98 7.27 -2.63
CA VAL A 296 -24.12 5.91 -2.12
C VAL A 296 -24.70 5.96 -0.72
N THR A 297 -25.82 5.29 -0.53
CA THR A 297 -26.46 5.13 0.79
C THR A 297 -26.12 3.77 1.36
N ILE A 298 -25.55 3.77 2.57
CA ILE A 298 -25.19 2.57 3.33
C ILE A 298 -26.12 2.48 4.53
N LYS A 299 -26.83 1.36 4.64
CA LYS A 299 -27.76 1.09 5.73
C LYS A 299 -27.02 0.41 6.88
N ILE A 300 -27.11 1.01 8.07
CA ILE A 300 -26.46 0.48 9.27
C ILE A 300 -27.45 0.30 10.41
N GLU A 301 -27.12 -0.63 11.31
CA GLU A 301 -27.67 -0.72 12.65
C GLU A 301 -26.72 -0.02 13.62
N LEU A 302 -27.26 0.82 14.50
CA LEU A 302 -26.52 1.59 15.49
C LEU A 302 -27.37 1.80 16.75
N ASN A 303 -26.88 1.28 17.87
CA ASN A 303 -27.52 1.42 19.18
C ASN A 303 -27.18 2.76 19.84
N GLU A 304 -27.50 3.87 19.18
CA GLU A 304 -27.41 5.22 19.74
C GLU A 304 -28.64 6.06 19.36
N LYS A 305 -29.20 6.79 20.35
CA LYS A 305 -30.40 7.63 20.16
C LYS A 305 -30.10 9.02 19.60
N LYS A 306 -28.93 9.57 19.92
CA LYS A 306 -28.51 10.91 19.52
C LYS A 306 -27.18 10.82 18.79
N VAL A 307 -27.24 10.94 17.46
CA VAL A 307 -26.06 10.91 16.60
C VAL A 307 -25.81 12.30 16.02
N PHE A 308 -24.56 12.57 15.65
CA PHE A 308 -24.19 13.79 14.95
C PHE A 308 -23.43 13.41 13.69
N LEU A 309 -23.72 14.07 12.56
CA LEU A 309 -23.08 13.78 11.28
C LEU A 309 -21.55 13.76 11.37
N LYS A 310 -20.95 14.68 12.13
CA LYS A 310 -19.49 14.77 12.36
C LYS A 310 -18.86 13.51 12.99
N ASN A 311 -19.67 12.66 13.62
CA ASN A 311 -19.20 11.41 14.24
C ASN A 311 -19.13 10.27 13.23
N PHE A 312 -19.73 10.42 12.05
CA PHE A 312 -19.68 9.46 10.97
C PHE A 312 -18.46 9.67 10.08
N LYS A 313 -17.84 8.56 9.68
CA LYS A 313 -16.90 8.50 8.56
C LYS A 313 -17.25 7.28 7.72
N VAL A 314 -17.07 7.36 6.41
CA VAL A 314 -17.09 6.18 5.54
C VAL A 314 -15.71 6.06 4.92
N THR A 315 -15.11 4.86 5.02
CA THR A 315 -13.76 4.61 4.53
C THR A 315 -13.73 3.41 3.61
N MET A 316 -12.97 3.52 2.52
CA MET A 316 -12.65 2.43 1.60
C MET A 316 -11.14 2.12 1.70
N TYR A 317 -10.79 0.85 1.83
CA TYR A 317 -9.42 0.41 2.01
C TYR A 317 -9.05 -0.74 1.07
N VAL A 318 -7.91 -0.64 0.39
CA VAL A 318 -7.30 -1.76 -0.36
C VAL A 318 -6.26 -2.43 0.54
N PRO A 319 -6.35 -3.75 0.80
CA PRO A 319 -5.32 -4.46 1.54
C PRO A 319 -4.02 -4.52 0.75
N ALA A 320 -2.91 -4.44 1.48
CA ALA A 320 -1.58 -4.44 0.89
C ALA A 320 -1.10 -5.86 0.51
N PHE A 321 -0.25 -5.95 -0.51
CA PHE A 321 0.73 -7.03 -0.60
C PHE A 321 1.96 -6.59 0.18
N THR A 322 2.36 -7.33 1.22
CA THR A 322 3.39 -6.90 2.16
C THR A 322 4.61 -7.82 2.14
N THR A 323 5.81 -7.23 2.04
CA THR A 323 7.08 -7.95 2.20
C THR A 323 8.19 -6.98 2.55
N HIS A 324 9.18 -7.41 3.36
CA HIS A 324 10.38 -6.61 3.69
C HIS A 324 10.10 -5.17 4.20
N GLY A 325 8.99 -4.96 4.92
CA GLY A 325 8.60 -3.63 5.43
C GLY A 325 7.91 -2.73 4.40
N VAL A 326 7.47 -3.29 3.26
CA VAL A 326 6.88 -2.56 2.13
C VAL A 326 5.46 -3.07 1.89
N ALA A 327 4.48 -2.22 2.17
CA ALA A 327 3.06 -2.47 1.94
C ALA A 327 2.61 -1.91 0.57
N MET A 328 2.70 -2.73 -0.47
CA MET A 328 2.36 -2.36 -1.85
C MET A 328 0.85 -2.22 -2.04
N ASN A 329 0.43 -1.24 -2.83
CA ASN A 329 -0.98 -0.98 -3.20
C ASN A 329 -1.92 -0.59 -2.05
N GLN A 330 -1.43 -0.48 -0.82
CA GLN A 330 -2.24 -0.03 0.30
C GLN A 330 -2.79 1.38 0.05
N ARG A 331 -4.10 1.55 0.18
CA ARG A 331 -4.75 2.85 0.00
C ARG A 331 -5.98 2.97 0.88
N LEU A 332 -6.05 4.00 1.71
CA LEU A 332 -7.26 4.38 2.46
C LEU A 332 -7.84 5.67 1.87
N VAL A 333 -9.12 5.62 1.53
CA VAL A 333 -9.89 6.78 1.07
C VAL A 333 -11.05 7.01 2.03
N LYS A 334 -11.13 8.20 2.60
CA LYS A 334 -12.26 8.66 3.40
C LYS A 334 -13.22 9.42 2.50
N LEU A 335 -14.44 8.92 2.41
CA LEU A 335 -15.50 9.48 1.57
C LEU A 335 -16.16 10.69 2.25
N LEU A 336 -16.71 11.57 1.42
CA LEU A 336 -17.51 12.70 1.88
C LEU A 336 -18.88 12.19 2.36
N VAL A 337 -19.13 12.23 3.67
CA VAL A 337 -20.44 11.89 4.24
C VAL A 337 -21.36 13.10 4.12
N LYS A 338 -22.51 12.91 3.45
CA LYS A 338 -23.52 13.93 3.18
C LYS A 338 -24.59 13.97 4.24
N ASP A 339 -25.08 12.80 4.66
CA ASP A 339 -26.17 12.69 5.61
C ASP A 339 -26.12 11.37 6.39
N ALA A 340 -26.79 11.34 7.55
CA ALA A 340 -26.99 10.16 8.38
C ALA A 340 -28.38 10.24 9.03
N VAL A 341 -29.38 9.66 8.35
CA VAL A 341 -30.79 9.78 8.72
C VAL A 341 -31.22 8.60 9.56
N ASN A 342 -31.85 8.85 10.71
CA ASN A 342 -32.49 7.79 11.51
C ASN A 342 -33.79 7.35 10.82
N VAL A 343 -33.86 6.09 10.43
CA VAL A 343 -35.03 5.50 9.73
C VAL A 343 -35.92 4.66 10.65
N GLY A 344 -35.70 4.74 11.96
CA GLY A 344 -36.42 3.98 12.98
C GLY A 344 -35.69 2.70 13.42
N GLU A 345 -36.11 2.14 14.55
CA GLU A 345 -35.66 0.82 15.04
C GLU A 345 -34.13 0.67 15.21
N GLY A 346 -33.42 1.76 15.48
CA GLY A 346 -31.95 1.75 15.62
C GLY A 346 -31.22 1.62 14.28
N ARG A 347 -31.88 1.92 13.16
CA ARG A 347 -31.29 1.93 11.83
C ARG A 347 -31.03 3.34 11.31
N TYR A 348 -29.97 3.46 10.52
CA TYR A 348 -29.56 4.70 9.90
C TYR A 348 -29.18 4.50 8.45
N ASP A 349 -29.62 5.42 7.60
CA ASP A 349 -29.19 5.54 6.22
C ASP A 349 -28.08 6.59 6.15
N VAL A 350 -26.84 6.13 5.93
CA VAL A 350 -25.65 6.98 5.83
C VAL A 350 -25.34 7.20 4.35
N THR A 351 -25.53 8.44 3.88
CA THR A 351 -25.27 8.80 2.48
C THR A 351 -23.90 9.45 2.35
N CYS A 352 -23.11 8.98 1.39
CA CYS A 352 -21.78 9.50 1.08
C CYS A 352 -21.54 9.59 -0.43
N MET A 353 -20.49 10.32 -0.82
CA MET A 353 -20.04 10.36 -2.22
C MET A 353 -19.00 9.26 -2.47
N ALA A 354 -19.20 8.47 -3.52
CA ALA A 354 -18.14 7.63 -4.07
C ALA A 354 -16.91 8.47 -4.45
N PRO A 355 -15.70 7.88 -4.52
CA PRO A 355 -14.51 8.59 -4.97
C PRO A 355 -14.75 9.34 -6.29
N PRO A 356 -14.18 10.53 -6.48
CA PRO A 356 -14.45 11.35 -7.66
C PRO A 356 -13.82 10.80 -8.95
N SER A 357 -12.73 10.05 -8.83
CA SER A 357 -12.02 9.48 -9.98
C SER A 357 -11.12 8.30 -9.59
N SER A 358 -10.70 7.55 -10.61
CA SER A 358 -9.74 6.44 -10.47
C SER A 358 -8.35 6.87 -9.99
N ALA A 359 -8.03 8.17 -10.08
CA ALA A 359 -6.80 8.71 -9.53
C ALA A 359 -6.81 8.73 -7.99
N VAL A 360 -7.97 8.96 -7.38
CA VAL A 360 -8.16 8.99 -5.92
C VAL A 360 -8.35 7.58 -5.34
N ALA A 361 -9.03 6.70 -6.08
CA ALA A 361 -9.21 5.29 -5.74
C ALA A 361 -9.22 4.49 -7.04
N PRO A 362 -8.21 3.66 -7.37
CA PRO A 362 -8.19 2.97 -8.66
C PRO A 362 -9.34 1.97 -8.74
N GLU A 363 -9.68 1.54 -9.95
CA GLU A 363 -10.69 0.51 -10.14
C GLU A 363 -10.26 -0.79 -9.43
N GLY A 364 -11.21 -1.44 -8.74
CA GLY A 364 -10.93 -2.67 -8.04
C GLY A 364 -11.78 -2.87 -6.79
N TYR A 365 -11.35 -3.82 -5.96
CA TYR A 365 -12.06 -4.20 -4.75
C TYR A 365 -11.53 -3.45 -3.52
N PHE A 366 -12.46 -2.88 -2.77
CA PHE A 366 -12.18 -2.17 -1.52
C PHE A 366 -12.97 -2.80 -0.37
N MET A 367 -12.35 -2.83 0.80
CA MET A 367 -13.02 -3.05 2.07
C MET A 367 -13.64 -1.72 2.52
N LEU A 368 -14.97 -1.63 2.50
CA LEU A 368 -15.73 -0.48 2.94
C LEU A 368 -16.15 -0.64 4.39
N SER A 369 -16.02 0.42 5.20
CA SER A 369 -16.54 0.45 6.57
C SER A 369 -17.19 1.80 6.88
N VAL A 370 -18.23 1.76 7.71
CA VAL A 370 -18.80 2.95 8.35
C VAL A 370 -18.22 3.05 9.75
N VAL A 371 -17.73 4.21 10.13
CA VAL A 371 -17.19 4.50 11.46
C VAL A 371 -18.13 5.45 12.17
N HIS A 372 -18.58 5.09 13.37
CA HIS A 372 -19.32 5.99 14.25
C HIS A 372 -18.60 6.08 15.61
N ASN A 373 -18.32 7.28 16.10
CA ASN A 373 -17.62 7.49 17.39
C ASN A 373 -16.31 6.67 17.51
N MET A 374 -15.55 6.58 16.42
CA MET A 374 -14.30 5.79 16.30
C MET A 374 -14.48 4.26 16.34
N LEU A 375 -15.71 3.74 16.23
CA LEU A 375 -15.99 2.31 16.09
C LEU A 375 -16.33 1.99 14.63
N PRO A 376 -15.50 1.21 13.92
CA PRO A 376 -15.82 0.77 12.58
C PRO A 376 -16.83 -0.38 12.59
N THR A 377 -17.65 -0.47 11.55
CA THR A 377 -18.38 -1.69 11.20
C THR A 377 -17.40 -2.82 10.88
N GLU A 378 -17.91 -4.05 10.77
CA GLU A 378 -17.19 -5.02 9.94
C GLU A 378 -17.16 -4.52 8.49
N ALA A 379 -16.04 -4.77 7.82
CA ALA A 379 -15.87 -4.29 6.46
C ALA A 379 -16.60 -5.19 5.48
N VAL A 380 -17.18 -4.59 4.45
CA VAL A 380 -17.81 -5.29 3.33
C VAL A 380 -17.02 -5.01 2.07
N TRP A 381 -16.91 -6.01 1.20
CA TRP A 381 -16.27 -5.84 -0.10
C TRP A 381 -17.18 -5.10 -1.06
N VAL A 382 -16.65 -4.05 -1.69
CA VAL A 382 -17.31 -3.31 -2.76
C VAL A 382 -16.35 -3.17 -3.93
N GLN A 383 -16.86 -3.34 -5.15
CA GLN A 383 -16.09 -3.09 -6.37
C GLN A 383 -16.35 -1.67 -6.85
N LEU A 384 -15.30 -0.87 -7.01
CA LEU A 384 -15.39 0.46 -7.62
C LEU A 384 -15.18 0.33 -9.13
N LYS A 385 -16.06 0.93 -9.93
CA LYS A 385 -16.05 0.92 -11.41
C LYS A 385 -16.33 2.29 -12.02
#